data_AF-A0AA36IKM4-F1
#
_entry.id   AF-A0AA36IKM4-F1
#
_cell.length_a   1.000
_cell.length_b   1.000
_cell.length_c   1.000
_cell.angle_alpha   90.00
_cell.angle_beta   90.00
_cell.angle_gamma   90.00
#
_symmetry.space_group_name_H-M   'P 1'
#
loop_
_entity.id
_entity.type
_entity.pdbx_description
1 polymer ?
#
loop_
_entity_poly.entity_id
_entity_poly.type
_entity_poly.pdbx_seq_one_letter_code
_entity_poly.pdbx_strand_id
1 'polypeptide(L)'
;MSLGMEAHTGFFVKFLVVLFFVMTFGKIGQLAYCWLMTGGLLWWVLTSALGFEQADTVAILAAIFGLRSVPFLYKRVITIAATYPLALTFRYASKILPKYTIEEAEFFSCDGCSQEVADRRKASLQSLSEKWKKKYPKCQEFSVELKKMISDLRFTSACFVTH
;
A
#
# COMPACT_ATOMS: atom_id res chain seq x y z
N MET A 1 -47.33 24.38 10.96
CA MET A 1 -46.58 23.18 10.51
C MET A 1 -45.57 23.58 9.41
N SER A 2 -44.62 24.49 9.73
CA SER A 2 -43.66 25.02 8.73
C SER A 2 -42.24 25.27 9.30
N LEU A 3 -42.01 25.04 10.60
CA LEU A 3 -40.73 25.36 11.25
C LEU A 3 -39.69 24.22 11.23
N GLY A 4 -40.08 23.00 10.86
CA GLY A 4 -39.16 21.85 10.83
C GLY A 4 -38.33 21.74 9.55
N MET A 5 -38.81 22.28 8.43
CA MET A 5 -38.17 22.09 7.12
C MET A 5 -36.88 22.90 6.94
N GLU A 6 -36.77 24.07 7.59
CA GLU A 6 -35.62 24.97 7.43
C GLU A 6 -34.36 24.49 8.16
N ALA A 7 -34.51 23.77 9.28
CA ALA A 7 -33.37 23.23 10.02
C ALA A 7 -32.66 22.11 9.24
N HIS A 8 -33.42 21.29 8.50
CA HIS A 8 -32.89 20.18 7.72
C HIS A 8 -32.17 20.65 6.44
N THR A 9 -32.67 21.69 5.76
CA THR A 9 -32.00 22.29 4.61
C THR A 9 -30.66 22.92 4.99
N GLY A 10 -30.58 23.60 6.14
CA GLY A 10 -29.33 24.19 6.63
C GLY A 10 -28.22 23.15 6.90
N PHE A 11 -28.56 22.00 7.49
CA PHE A 11 -27.61 20.92 7.71
C PHE A 11 -27.17 20.26 6.40
N PHE A 12 -28.11 20.01 5.48
CA PHE A 12 -27.84 19.38 4.20
C PHE A 12 -26.92 20.23 3.30
N VAL A 13 -27.16 21.54 3.24
CA VAL A 13 -26.30 22.48 2.49
C VAL A 13 -24.89 22.53 3.08
N LYS A 14 -24.76 22.58 4.41
CA LYS A 14 -23.44 22.55 5.07
C LYS A 14 -22.71 21.22 4.82
N PHE A 15 -23.43 20.10 4.82
CA PHE A 15 -22.87 18.78 4.51
C PHE A 15 -22.39 18.70 3.06
N LEU A 16 -23.18 19.20 2.09
CA LEU A 16 -22.80 19.29 0.69
C LEU A 16 -21.56 20.16 0.46
N VAL A 17 -21.47 21.32 1.14
CA VAL A 17 -20.31 22.21 1.03
C VAL A 17 -19.04 21.54 1.58
N VAL A 18 -19.12 20.83 2.70
CA VAL A 18 -17.99 20.05 3.25
C VAL A 18 -17.59 18.92 2.31
N LEU A 19 -18.55 18.22 1.71
CA LEU A 19 -18.30 17.19 0.70
C LEU A 19 -17.60 17.73 -0.54
N PHE A 20 -18.06 18.87 -1.07
CA PHE A 20 -17.45 19.54 -2.22
C PHE A 20 -16.03 20.05 -1.91
N PHE A 21 -15.81 20.58 -0.71
CA PHE A 21 -14.49 20.98 -0.25
C PHE A 21 -13.54 19.78 -0.15
N VAL A 22 -14.01 18.66 0.41
CA VAL A 22 -13.27 17.40 0.48
C VAL A 22 -13.01 16.83 -0.92
N MET A 23 -13.95 16.94 -1.87
CA MET A 23 -13.77 16.56 -3.28
C MET A 23 -12.68 17.36 -3.98
N THR A 24 -12.54 18.64 -3.65
CA THR A 24 -11.61 19.55 -4.33
C THR A 24 -10.18 19.38 -3.82
N PHE A 25 -10.00 18.96 -2.55
CA PHE A 25 -8.68 18.92 -1.91
C PHE A 25 -8.25 17.55 -1.36
N GLY A 26 -9.11 16.54 -1.33
CA GLY A 26 -8.85 15.24 -0.71
C GLY A 26 -8.55 14.11 -1.69
N LYS A 27 -7.40 13.43 -1.54
CA LYS A 27 -7.11 12.09 -2.11
C LYS A 27 -7.93 10.99 -1.41
N ILE A 28 -9.22 11.21 -1.20
CA ILE A 28 -10.12 10.19 -0.70
C ILE A 28 -10.45 9.25 -1.87
N GLY A 29 -10.43 7.94 -1.64
CA GLY A 29 -10.74 6.98 -2.70
C GLY A 29 -12.15 7.18 -3.23
N GLN A 30 -12.35 7.06 -4.55
CA GLN A 30 -13.67 7.17 -5.22
C GLN A 30 -14.78 6.40 -4.50
N LEU A 31 -14.45 5.24 -3.92
CA LEU A 31 -15.37 4.43 -3.13
C LEU A 31 -15.96 5.18 -1.93
N ALA A 32 -15.15 5.94 -1.18
CA ALA A 32 -15.63 6.66 -0.01
C ALA A 32 -16.56 7.82 -0.38
N TYR A 33 -16.40 8.41 -1.57
CA TYR A 33 -17.37 9.39 -2.09
C TYR A 33 -18.72 8.75 -2.41
N CYS A 34 -18.73 7.58 -3.06
CA CYS A 34 -19.96 6.83 -3.31
C CYS A 34 -20.67 6.48 -2.00
N TRP A 35 -19.93 6.15 -0.93
CA TRP A 35 -20.49 5.90 0.40
C TRP A 35 -21.12 7.13 1.05
N LEU A 36 -20.45 8.29 0.99
CA LEU A 36 -21.00 9.53 1.56
C LEU A 36 -22.24 10.01 0.80
N MET A 37 -22.24 9.91 -0.53
CA MET A 37 -23.39 10.30 -1.36
C MET A 37 -24.58 9.37 -1.16
N THR A 38 -24.36 8.05 -1.11
CA THR A 38 -25.45 7.09 -0.85
C THR A 38 -26.00 7.22 0.57
N GLY A 39 -25.15 7.47 1.57
CA GLY A 39 -25.57 7.76 2.94
C GLY A 39 -26.38 9.04 3.07
N GLY A 40 -25.96 10.13 2.41
CA GLY A 40 -26.67 11.41 2.40
C GLY A 40 -28.02 11.35 1.68
N LEU A 41 -28.10 10.62 0.56
CA LEU A 41 -29.35 10.37 -0.15
C LEU A 41 -30.32 9.52 0.69
N LEU A 42 -29.82 8.46 1.34
CA LEU A 42 -30.65 7.62 2.20
C LEU A 42 -31.18 8.39 3.41
N TRP A 43 -30.35 9.25 4.01
CA TRP A 43 -30.76 10.16 5.09
C TRP A 43 -31.89 11.09 4.63
N TRP A 44 -31.74 11.71 3.46
CA TRP A 44 -32.76 12.59 2.90
C TRP A 44 -34.07 11.84 2.65
N VAL A 45 -34.04 10.65 2.05
CA VAL A 45 -35.25 9.85 1.80
C VAL A 45 -35.94 9.43 3.10
N LEU A 46 -35.19 8.96 4.10
CA LEU A 46 -35.74 8.49 5.38
C LEU A 46 -36.39 9.62 6.18
N THR A 47 -35.77 10.81 6.20
CA THR A 47 -36.26 11.96 6.96
C THR A 47 -37.34 12.77 6.24
N SER A 48 -37.25 12.92 4.91
CA SER A 48 -38.18 13.77 4.15
C SER A 48 -39.35 13.03 3.51
N ALA A 49 -39.13 11.81 2.99
CA ALA A 49 -40.17 11.06 2.28
C ALA A 49 -40.94 10.10 3.19
N LEU A 50 -40.26 9.52 4.19
CA LEU A 50 -40.84 8.52 5.09
C LEU A 50 -41.16 9.07 6.49
N GLY A 51 -40.69 10.28 6.81
CA GLY A 51 -41.00 10.98 8.05
C GLY A 51 -40.45 10.31 9.32
N PHE A 52 -39.40 9.50 9.19
CA PHE A 52 -38.77 8.86 10.36
C PHE A 52 -38.14 9.89 11.29
N GLU A 53 -38.22 9.63 12.59
CA GLU A 53 -37.47 10.41 13.56
C GLU A 53 -35.96 10.27 13.35
N GLN A 54 -35.22 11.30 13.78
CA GLN A 54 -33.78 11.38 13.58
C GLN A 54 -33.04 10.21 14.27
N ALA A 55 -33.53 9.75 15.43
CA ALA A 55 -32.96 8.62 16.16
C ALA A 55 -33.08 7.30 15.38
N ASP A 56 -34.25 7.02 14.80
CA ASP A 56 -34.51 5.81 14.02
C ASP A 56 -33.69 5.80 12.73
N THR A 57 -33.55 6.96 12.07
CA THR A 57 -32.74 7.10 10.86
C THR A 57 -31.26 6.79 11.13
N VAL A 58 -30.71 7.25 12.26
CA VAL A 58 -29.33 6.94 12.68
C VAL A 58 -29.17 5.45 12.96
N ALA A 59 -30.13 4.82 13.63
CA ALA A 59 -30.10 3.38 13.92
C ALA A 59 -30.11 2.54 12.63
N ILE A 60 -30.95 2.89 11.66
CA ILE A 60 -31.03 2.22 10.35
C ILE A 60 -29.71 2.34 9.59
N LEU A 61 -29.13 3.54 9.52
CA LEU A 61 -27.85 3.75 8.85
C LEU A 61 -26.69 3.02 9.54
N ALA A 62 -26.67 3.01 10.87
CA ALA A 62 -25.68 2.27 11.65
C ALA A 62 -25.79 0.75 11.40
N ALA A 63 -27.02 0.21 11.30
CA ALA A 63 -27.25 -1.20 11.00
C ALA A 63 -26.78 -1.57 9.59
N ILE A 64 -27.07 -0.75 8.57
CA ILE A 64 -26.63 -0.98 7.18
C ILE A 64 -25.10 -0.91 7.10
N PHE A 65 -24.50 0.08 7.75
CA PHE A 65 -23.04 0.22 7.79
C PHE A 65 -22.38 -0.95 8.52
N GLY A 66 -22.94 -1.36 9.66
CA GLY A 66 -22.52 -2.53 10.42
C GLY A 66 -22.53 -3.79 9.57
N LEU A 67 -23.67 -4.10 8.94
CA LEU A 67 -23.83 -5.27 8.07
C LEU A 67 -22.82 -5.30 6.92
N ARG A 68 -22.53 -4.14 6.32
CA ARG A 68 -21.57 -4.05 5.21
C ARG A 68 -20.10 -4.03 5.65
N SER A 69 -19.82 -3.64 6.89
CA SER A 69 -18.46 -3.71 7.44
C SER A 69 -18.01 -5.15 7.72
N VAL A 70 -18.96 -6.08 7.95
CA VAL A 70 -18.68 -7.50 8.24
C VAL A 70 -17.74 -8.17 7.24
N PRO A 71 -17.99 -8.19 5.91
CA PRO A 71 -17.09 -8.85 4.95
C PRO A 71 -15.71 -8.20 4.90
N PHE A 72 -15.60 -6.89 5.14
CA PHE A 72 -14.32 -6.18 5.17
C PHE A 72 -13.50 -6.55 6.41
N LEU A 73 -14.14 -6.55 7.58
CA LEU A 73 -13.52 -6.95 8.83
C LEU A 73 -13.13 -8.43 8.80
N TYR A 74 -13.99 -9.30 8.29
CA TYR A 74 -13.72 -10.73 8.11
C TYR A 74 -12.48 -10.96 7.24
N LYS A 75 -12.39 -10.30 6.08
CA LYS A 75 -11.20 -10.38 5.22
C LYS A 75 -9.96 -9.87 5.93
N ARG A 76 -10.03 -8.76 6.67
CA ARG A 76 -8.89 -8.25 7.45
C ARG A 76 -8.46 -9.21 8.54
N VAL A 77 -9.39 -9.82 9.27
CA VAL A 77 -9.09 -10.81 10.31
C VAL A 77 -8.42 -12.04 9.70
N ILE A 78 -8.94 -12.57 8.58
CA ILE A 78 -8.29 -13.66 7.87
C ILE A 78 -6.92 -13.25 7.36
N THR A 79 -6.76 -12.04 6.80
CA THR A 79 -5.45 -11.57 6.36
C THR A 79 -4.49 -11.48 7.54
N ILE A 80 -4.90 -10.96 8.69
CA ILE A 80 -4.05 -10.90 9.88
C ILE A 80 -3.71 -12.31 10.38
N ALA A 81 -4.68 -13.22 10.42
CA ALA A 81 -4.48 -14.61 10.84
C ALA A 81 -3.60 -15.40 9.87
N ALA A 82 -3.72 -15.15 8.56
CA ALA A 82 -2.92 -15.78 7.51
C ALA A 82 -1.55 -15.10 7.33
N THR A 83 -1.40 -13.85 7.78
CA THR A 83 -0.12 -13.15 7.75
C THR A 83 0.76 -13.74 8.84
N TYR A 84 1.71 -14.56 8.43
CA TYR A 84 2.69 -15.16 9.33
C TYR A 84 3.34 -14.07 10.20
N PRO A 85 3.48 -14.26 11.53
CA PRO A 85 3.94 -13.22 12.45
C PRO A 85 5.29 -12.62 12.03
N LEU A 86 6.08 -13.40 11.28
CA LEU A 86 7.33 -12.95 10.67
C LEU A 86 7.14 -11.73 9.78
N ALA A 87 6.08 -11.57 8.99
CA ALA A 87 5.94 -10.39 8.12
C ALA A 87 5.81 -9.07 8.90
N LEU A 88 5.14 -9.11 10.05
CA LEU A 88 5.01 -7.96 10.95
C LEU A 88 6.30 -7.70 11.75
N THR A 89 6.97 -8.77 12.16
CA THR A 89 8.19 -8.69 12.98
C THR A 89 9.48 -8.63 12.16
N PHE A 90 9.43 -8.84 10.84
CA PHE A 90 10.61 -8.97 9.97
C PHE A 90 11.48 -7.73 10.01
N ARG A 91 10.88 -6.53 10.10
CA ARG A 91 11.62 -5.25 10.21
C ARG A 91 12.51 -5.17 11.45
N TYR A 92 12.14 -5.88 12.50
CA TYR A 92 12.90 -5.97 13.73
C TYR A 92 13.83 -7.18 13.70
N ALA A 93 13.33 -8.33 13.24
CA ALA A 93 14.10 -9.57 13.11
C ALA A 93 15.30 -9.39 12.17
N SER A 94 15.15 -8.66 11.05
CA SER A 94 16.23 -8.41 10.09
C SER A 94 17.39 -7.59 10.64
N LYS A 95 17.19 -6.87 11.75
CA LYS A 95 18.26 -6.15 12.45
C LYS A 95 19.06 -7.05 13.41
N ILE A 96 18.45 -8.15 13.85
CA ILE A 96 19.04 -9.09 14.81
C ILE A 96 19.68 -10.27 14.07
N LEU A 97 19.15 -10.62 12.90
CA LEU A 97 19.68 -11.69 12.08
C LEU A 97 21.13 -11.39 11.67
N PRO A 98 22.07 -12.33 11.91
CA PRO A 98 23.44 -12.17 11.48
C PRO A 98 23.46 -12.01 9.96
N LYS A 99 24.03 -10.90 9.51
CA LYS A 99 24.27 -10.65 8.08
C LYS A 99 25.58 -11.32 7.70
N TYR A 100 25.49 -12.44 6.99
CA TYR A 100 26.65 -13.04 6.35
C TYR A 100 26.91 -12.27 5.05
N THR A 101 27.65 -11.17 5.17
CA THR A 101 28.12 -10.39 4.02
C THR A 101 29.59 -10.75 3.81
N ILE A 102 29.89 -11.36 2.66
CA ILE A 102 31.27 -11.54 2.23
C ILE A 102 31.72 -10.18 1.67
N GLU A 103 32.77 -9.60 2.24
CA GLU A 103 33.32 -8.36 1.70
C GLU A 103 33.87 -8.60 0.28
N GLU A 104 33.82 -7.58 -0.58
CA GLU A 104 34.30 -7.73 -1.97
C GLU A 104 35.76 -8.20 -2.03
N ALA A 105 36.59 -7.77 -1.07
CA ALA A 105 37.98 -8.19 -0.94
C ALA A 105 38.11 -9.69 -0.61
N GLU A 106 37.24 -10.20 0.26
CA GLU A 106 37.21 -11.61 0.66
C GLU A 106 36.59 -12.50 -0.42
N PHE A 107 35.70 -11.95 -1.27
CA PHE A 107 35.03 -12.71 -2.32
C PHE A 107 36.03 -13.32 -3.32
N PHE A 108 37.05 -12.57 -3.72
CA PHE A 108 38.03 -13.03 -4.71
C PHE A 108 39.16 -13.87 -4.11
N SER A 109 39.31 -13.85 -2.78
CA SER A 109 40.36 -14.53 -2.01
C SER A 109 39.83 -15.60 -1.06
N CYS A 110 38.55 -15.99 -1.19
CA CYS A 110 37.85 -16.90 -0.27
C CYS A 110 38.47 -18.32 -0.18
N ASP A 111 39.27 -18.70 -1.16
CA ASP A 111 40.01 -19.96 -1.24
C ASP A 111 41.45 -19.88 -0.72
N GLY A 112 41.85 -18.73 -0.17
CA GLY A 112 43.22 -18.50 0.32
C GLY A 112 44.25 -18.32 -0.79
N CYS A 113 43.83 -17.95 -2.01
CA CYS A 113 44.76 -17.67 -3.11
C CYS A 113 45.64 -16.43 -2.87
N SER A 114 46.70 -16.28 -3.68
CA SER A 114 47.55 -15.08 -3.64
C SER A 114 46.83 -13.84 -4.16
N GLN A 115 47.27 -12.66 -3.72
CA GLN A 115 46.67 -11.38 -4.13
C GLN A 115 46.65 -11.20 -5.66
N GLU A 116 47.71 -11.63 -6.35
CA GLU A 116 47.79 -11.60 -7.82
C GLU A 116 46.64 -12.37 -8.49
N VAL A 117 46.27 -13.54 -7.93
CA VAL A 117 45.17 -14.36 -8.44
C VAL A 117 43.83 -13.69 -8.18
N ALA A 118 43.64 -13.11 -6.99
CA ALA A 118 42.43 -12.36 -6.65
C ALA A 118 42.23 -11.15 -7.57
N ASP A 119 43.28 -10.37 -7.81
CA ASP A 119 43.25 -9.20 -8.70
C ASP A 119 42.93 -9.60 -10.15
N ARG A 120 43.53 -10.70 -10.62
CA ARG A 120 43.24 -11.25 -11.96
C ARG A 120 41.78 -11.69 -12.08
N ARG A 121 41.19 -12.30 -11.05
CA ARG A 121 39.78 -12.69 -11.02
C ARG A 121 38.87 -11.45 -11.10
N LYS A 122 39.18 -10.42 -10.32
CA LYS A 122 38.45 -9.14 -10.33
C LYS A 122 38.48 -8.49 -11.72
N ALA A 123 39.66 -8.38 -12.32
CA ALA A 123 39.83 -7.83 -13.66
C ALA A 123 39.08 -8.64 -14.73
N SER A 124 39.12 -9.98 -14.61
CA SER A 124 38.41 -10.87 -15.54
C SER A 124 36.89 -10.71 -15.45
N LEU A 125 36.35 -10.59 -14.24
CA LEU A 125 34.91 -10.37 -14.01
C LEU A 125 34.47 -9.01 -14.58
N GLN A 126 35.26 -7.95 -14.35
CA GLN A 126 34.99 -6.63 -14.91
C GLN A 126 34.98 -6.65 -16.44
N SER A 127 35.99 -7.27 -17.06
CA SER A 127 36.06 -7.43 -18.52
C SER A 127 34.86 -8.21 -19.08
N LEU A 128 34.45 -9.28 -18.40
CA LEU A 128 33.27 -10.05 -18.79
C LEU A 128 31.99 -9.21 -18.71
N SER A 129 31.83 -8.45 -17.62
CA SER A 129 30.69 -7.55 -17.40
C SER A 129 30.57 -6.52 -18.54
N GLU A 130 31.68 -5.90 -18.92
CA GLU A 130 31.72 -4.93 -20.02
C GLU A 130 31.34 -5.55 -21.37
N LYS A 131 31.90 -6.74 -21.68
CA LYS A 131 31.56 -7.48 -22.89
C LYS A 131 30.06 -7.78 -22.95
N TRP A 132 29.46 -8.18 -21.83
CA TRP A 132 28.04 -8.51 -21.76
C TRP A 132 27.14 -7.27 -21.88
N LYS A 133 27.50 -6.16 -21.23
CA LYS A 133 26.81 -4.87 -21.39
C LYS A 133 26.80 -4.43 -22.85
N LYS A 134 27.94 -4.56 -23.54
CA LYS A 134 28.06 -4.22 -24.97
C LYS A 134 27.24 -5.16 -25.86
N LYS A 135 27.22 -6.46 -25.54
CA LYS A 135 26.54 -7.48 -26.36
C LYS A 135 25.02 -7.45 -26.22
N TYR A 136 24.50 -7.09 -25.05
CA TYR A 136 23.06 -7.19 -24.73
C TYR A 136 22.50 -5.91 -24.09
N PRO A 137 22.52 -4.75 -24.79
CA PRO A 137 22.03 -3.49 -24.24
C PRO A 137 20.54 -3.55 -23.87
N LYS A 138 19.72 -4.23 -24.68
CA LYS A 138 18.28 -4.39 -24.43
C LYS A 138 17.97 -5.16 -23.14
N CYS A 139 18.81 -6.13 -22.76
CA CYS A 139 18.63 -6.88 -21.52
C CYS A 139 18.85 -5.97 -20.29
N GLN A 140 19.75 -4.98 -20.40
CA GLN A 140 19.99 -4.02 -19.33
C GLN A 140 18.81 -3.06 -19.18
N GLU A 141 18.29 -2.51 -20.28
CA GLU A 141 17.10 -1.67 -20.29
C GLU A 141 15.89 -2.42 -19.72
N PHE A 142 15.67 -3.66 -20.18
CA PHE A 142 14.61 -4.52 -19.68
C PHE A 142 14.77 -4.83 -18.19
N SER A 143 15.99 -5.07 -17.70
CA SER A 143 16.23 -5.30 -16.27
C SER A 143 15.86 -4.09 -15.40
N VAL A 144 16.08 -2.87 -15.90
CA VAL A 144 15.70 -1.64 -15.20
C VAL A 144 14.17 -1.47 -15.19
N GLU A 145 13.51 -1.79 -16.30
CA GLU A 145 12.05 -1.76 -16.41
C GLU A 145 11.39 -2.82 -15.52
N LEU A 146 11.93 -4.04 -15.52
CA LEU A 146 11.46 -5.17 -14.72
C LEU A 146 11.48 -4.86 -13.23
N LYS A 147 12.52 -4.17 -12.75
CA LYS A 147 12.59 -3.67 -11.36
C LYS A 147 11.47 -2.70 -11.01
N LYS A 148 10.91 -1.96 -11.97
CA LYS A 148 9.77 -1.05 -11.73
C LYS A 148 8.45 -1.82 -11.69
N MET A 149 8.32 -2.84 -12.54
CA MET A 149 7.08 -3.60 -12.71
C MET A 149 6.87 -4.68 -11.65
N ILE A 150 7.93 -5.39 -11.25
CA ILE A 150 7.83 -6.53 -10.33
C ILE A 150 8.20 -6.10 -8.91
N SER A 151 7.22 -6.11 -8.01
CA SER A 151 7.40 -5.78 -6.59
C SER A 151 8.41 -6.68 -5.89
N ASP A 152 8.46 -7.96 -6.25
CA ASP A 152 9.34 -8.95 -5.62
C ASP A 152 10.85 -8.68 -5.88
N LEU A 153 11.19 -8.18 -7.07
CA LEU A 153 12.55 -7.73 -7.39
C LEU A 153 12.97 -6.50 -6.56
N ARG A 154 12.00 -5.66 -6.18
CA ARG A 154 12.23 -4.52 -5.28
C ARG A 154 12.41 -4.98 -3.83
N PHE A 155 11.68 -6.01 -3.41
CA PHE A 155 11.83 -6.60 -2.09
C PHE A 155 13.19 -7.28 -1.91
N THR A 156 13.58 -8.14 -2.86
CA THR A 156 14.87 -8.84 -2.82
C THR A 156 16.05 -7.89 -2.86
N SER A 157 15.99 -6.83 -3.67
CA SER A 157 17.06 -5.80 -3.68
C SER A 157 17.13 -4.98 -2.39
N ALA A 158 16.00 -4.64 -1.77
CA ALA A 158 15.99 -3.89 -0.51
C ALA A 158 16.39 -4.73 0.71
N CYS A 159 16.23 -6.06 0.65
CA CYS A 159 16.53 -6.95 1.77
C CYS A 159 18.03 -7.19 1.97
N PHE A 160 18.81 -7.16 0.88
CA PHE A 160 20.24 -7.52 0.90
C PHE A 160 21.20 -6.38 0.55
N VAL A 161 20.70 -5.21 0.11
CA VAL A 161 21.53 -4.04 -0.16
C VAL A 161 21.36 -3.04 0.98
N THR A 162 22.19 -3.16 2.02
CA THR A 162 22.52 -2.01 2.86
C THR A 162 23.80 -1.38 2.31
N HIS A 163 23.74 -0.05 2.13
CA HIS A 163 24.86 0.84 1.84
C HIS A 163 26.08 0.55 2.72
#